data_AF-M3B4D6-F1
#
_entry.id   AF-M3B4D6-F1
#
_cell.length_a   1.000
_cell.length_b   1.000
_cell.length_c   1.000
_cell.angle_alpha   90.00
_cell.angle_beta   90.00
_cell.angle_gamma   90.00
#
_symmetry.space_group_name_H-M   'P 1'
#
loop_
_entity.id
_entity.type
_entity.pdbx_description
1 polymer ?
#
loop_
_entity_poly.entity_id
_entity_poly.type
_entity_poly.pdbx_seq_one_letter_code
_entity_poly.pdbx_strand_id
1 'polypeptide(L)'
;MHASAVFVLAVAGFAAAQSTTSVPSSSSSSVATSGCGTQIDTIISACLGSTTPQLKACASQDWDCMCTQSQNVLTCYNNCPSDPNKFGAEQTSVSYCNAAKA
;
A
#
# COMPACT_ATOMS: atom_id res chain seq x y z
N MET A 1 22.06 -24.19 47.07
CA MET A 1 21.39 -23.08 47.77
C MET A 1 21.73 -21.82 47.01
N HIS A 2 20.92 -21.43 46.01
CA HIS A 2 21.14 -20.18 45.27
C HIS A 2 20.07 -19.19 45.69
N ALA A 3 20.54 -18.09 46.26
CA ALA A 3 19.77 -17.05 46.90
C ALA A 3 19.01 -16.20 45.88
N SER A 4 17.79 -15.84 46.27
CA SER A 4 16.91 -14.89 45.61
C SER A 4 17.51 -13.48 45.57
N ALA A 5 17.35 -12.80 44.45
CA ALA A 5 17.34 -11.34 44.39
C ALA A 5 16.17 -10.90 43.51
N VAL A 6 15.08 -10.48 44.17
CA VAL A 6 13.94 -9.82 43.54
C VAL A 6 14.33 -8.37 43.29
N PHE A 7 14.28 -7.93 42.03
CA PHE A 7 14.44 -6.52 41.66
C PHE A 7 13.11 -6.00 41.10
N VAL A 8 12.44 -5.14 41.86
CA VAL A 8 11.29 -4.33 41.45
C VAL A 8 11.82 -2.97 41.01
N LEU A 9 11.59 -2.57 39.76
CA LEU A 9 11.87 -1.22 39.29
C LEU A 9 10.68 -0.66 38.49
N ALA A 10 10.40 0.61 38.78
CA ALA A 10 9.13 1.31 38.68
C ALA A 10 8.65 1.62 37.25
N VAL A 11 7.32 1.73 37.12
CA VAL A 11 6.64 2.26 35.93
C VAL A 11 6.79 3.79 35.86
N ALA A 12 7.57 4.28 34.91
CA ALA A 12 7.60 5.68 34.54
C ALA A 12 6.65 5.91 33.36
N GLY A 13 5.64 6.76 33.56
CA GLY A 13 4.70 7.16 32.53
C GLY A 13 5.38 8.00 31.46
N PHE A 14 5.22 7.60 30.19
CA PHE A 14 5.63 8.41 29.05
C PHE A 14 4.49 9.36 28.66
N ALA A 15 4.64 10.63 29.03
CA ALA A 15 3.89 11.72 28.43
C ALA A 15 4.43 11.96 27.02
N ALA A 16 3.69 11.56 25.98
CA ALA A 16 3.99 11.97 24.61
C ALA A 16 3.51 13.42 24.40
N ALA A 17 4.48 14.33 24.25
CA ALA A 17 4.25 15.70 23.84
C ALA A 17 3.61 15.73 22.45
N GLN A 18 2.43 16.35 22.33
CA GLN A 18 1.79 16.63 21.04
C GLN A 18 2.54 17.79 20.38
N SER A 19 3.50 17.48 19.52
CA SER A 19 4.10 18.46 18.62
C SER A 19 3.05 18.88 17.59
N THR A 20 2.44 20.05 17.81
CA THR A 20 1.67 20.77 16.79
C THR A 20 2.62 21.22 15.68
N THR A 21 2.88 20.33 14.74
CA THR A 21 3.59 20.66 13.51
C THR A 21 2.54 21.19 12.54
N SER A 22 2.58 22.50 12.31
CA SER A 22 1.81 23.16 11.26
C SER A 22 2.05 22.44 9.95
N VAL A 23 1.05 21.70 9.46
CA VAL A 23 1.13 21.08 8.15
C VAL A 23 1.26 22.17 7.09
N PRO A 24 2.24 22.09 6.18
CA PRO A 24 2.36 23.05 5.11
C PRO A 24 1.14 22.95 4.18
N SER A 25 0.83 24.11 3.61
CA SER A 25 -0.21 24.38 2.63
C SER A 25 -0.50 23.22 1.69
N SER A 26 -1.80 22.95 1.53
CA SER A 26 -2.37 22.03 0.55
C SER A 26 -1.80 22.28 -0.83
N SER A 27 -0.76 21.54 -1.20
CA SER A 27 -0.60 21.14 -2.59
C SER A 27 -1.75 20.19 -2.86
N SER A 28 -2.85 20.74 -3.39
CA SER A 28 -3.89 19.98 -4.06
C SER A 28 -3.25 19.30 -5.27
N SER A 29 -2.48 18.24 -5.03
CA SER A 29 -2.29 17.20 -6.00
C SER A 29 -3.68 16.66 -6.25
N SER A 30 -4.24 16.95 -7.41
CA SER A 30 -5.48 16.37 -7.89
C SER A 30 -5.27 14.86 -8.01
N VAL A 31 -5.27 14.16 -6.87
CA VAL A 31 -5.49 12.72 -6.83
C VAL A 31 -6.85 12.59 -7.47
N ALA A 32 -6.88 12.01 -8.68
CA ALA A 32 -8.12 11.63 -9.33
C ALA A 32 -8.88 10.81 -8.30
N THR A 33 -9.88 11.44 -7.68
CA THR A 33 -10.54 10.86 -6.51
C THR A 33 -11.26 9.65 -7.03
N SER A 34 -10.98 8.48 -6.47
CA SER A 34 -11.55 7.19 -6.85
C SER A 34 -13.08 7.16 -6.80
N GLY A 35 -13.71 8.20 -6.24
CA GLY A 35 -15.13 8.26 -5.93
C GLY A 35 -15.51 7.51 -4.64
N CYS A 36 -14.55 6.82 -4.00
CA CYS A 36 -14.78 6.01 -2.80
C CYS A 36 -14.44 6.70 -1.47
N GLY A 37 -14.00 7.96 -1.54
CA GLY A 37 -13.70 8.79 -0.37
C GLY A 37 -12.21 8.77 0.01
N THR A 38 -11.75 9.90 0.54
CA THR A 38 -10.34 10.24 0.75
C THR A 38 -9.54 9.24 1.59
N GLN A 39 -10.19 8.56 2.53
CA GLN A 39 -9.58 7.49 3.33
C GLN A 39 -9.24 6.27 2.47
N ILE A 40 -10.14 5.88 1.57
CA ILE A 40 -9.95 4.77 0.63
C ILE A 40 -8.92 5.14 -0.43
N ASP A 41 -8.94 6.36 -0.94
CA ASP A 41 -7.91 6.88 -1.86
C ASP A 41 -6.51 6.73 -1.24
N THR A 42 -6.36 7.02 0.06
CA THR A 42 -5.08 6.87 0.78
C THR A 42 -4.64 5.40 0.86
N ILE A 43 -5.58 4.47 1.11
CA ILE A 43 -5.30 3.03 1.14
C ILE A 43 -4.86 2.53 -0.24
N ILE A 44 -5.57 2.94 -1.30
CA ILE A 44 -5.24 2.60 -2.68
C ILE A 44 -3.85 3.15 -3.02
N SER A 45 -3.58 4.42 -2.70
CA SER A 45 -2.26 5.04 -2.94
C SER A 45 -1.13 4.30 -2.23
N ALA A 46 -1.31 3.92 -0.96
CA ALA A 46 -0.31 3.15 -0.22
C ALA A 46 -0.10 1.74 -0.81
N CYS A 47 -1.19 1.08 -1.21
CA CYS A 47 -1.13 -0.22 -1.87
C CYS A 47 -0.39 -0.15 -3.21
N LEU A 48 -0.72 0.84 -4.05
CA LEU A 48 -0.05 1.09 -5.32
C LEU A 48 1.42 1.46 -5.12
N GLY A 49 1.73 2.24 -4.07
CA GLY A 49 3.11 2.59 -3.70
C GLY A 49 3.97 1.38 -3.35
N SER A 50 3.37 0.28 -2.90
CA SER A 50 4.07 -0.96 -2.55
C SER A 50 4.08 -1.98 -3.69
N THR A 51 3.01 -2.07 -4.48
CA THR A 51 2.83 -3.11 -5.52
C THR A 51 3.38 -2.67 -6.89
N THR A 52 3.23 -1.41 -7.28
CA THR A 52 3.79 -0.87 -8.52
C THR A 52 5.31 -1.05 -8.64
N PRO A 53 6.13 -0.77 -7.60
CA PRO A 53 7.57 -1.03 -7.70
C PRO A 53 7.89 -2.52 -7.81
N GLN A 54 7.10 -3.40 -7.21
CA GLN A 54 7.27 -4.85 -7.36
C GLN A 54 7.00 -5.29 -8.80
N LEU A 55 5.93 -4.78 -9.43
CA LEU A 55 5.65 -5.02 -10.85
C LEU A 55 6.78 -4.50 -11.75
N LYS A 56 7.34 -3.32 -11.43
CA LYS A 56 8.47 -2.71 -12.15
C LYS A 56 9.79 -3.46 -11.92
N ALA A 57 9.92 -4.22 -10.84
CA ALA A 57 11.09 -5.01 -10.51
C ALA A 57 11.14 -6.36 -11.23
N CYS A 58 10.02 -6.81 -11.81
CA CYS A 58 10.00 -7.99 -12.67
C CYS A 58 10.95 -7.81 -13.86
N ALA A 59 11.67 -8.88 -14.22
CA ALA A 59 12.53 -8.83 -15.41
C ALA A 59 11.70 -8.61 -16.67
N SER A 60 12.30 -8.00 -17.70
CA SER A 60 11.64 -7.86 -18.99
C SER A 60 11.33 -9.25 -19.56
N GLN A 61 10.04 -9.56 -19.75
CA GLN A 61 9.49 -10.86 -20.16
C GLN A 61 9.32 -11.92 -19.06
N ASP A 62 9.53 -11.57 -17.79
CA ASP A 62 9.10 -12.44 -16.69
C ASP A 62 7.58 -12.31 -16.51
N TRP A 63 6.84 -12.93 -17.44
CA TRP A 63 5.39 -12.79 -17.52
C TRP A 63 4.67 -13.35 -16.30
N ASP A 64 5.24 -14.37 -15.64
CA ASP A 64 4.70 -14.91 -14.39
C ASP A 64 4.81 -13.90 -13.24
N CYS A 65 5.99 -13.29 -13.07
CA CYS A 65 6.17 -12.19 -12.13
C CYS A 65 5.22 -11.03 -12.47
N MET A 66 5.17 -10.59 -13.72
CA MET A 66 4.31 -9.48 -14.13
C MET A 66 2.82 -9.79 -13.93
N CYS A 67 2.39 -11.03 -14.17
CA CYS A 67 1.03 -11.50 -13.92
C CYS A 67 0.69 -11.45 -12.43
N THR A 68 1.57 -11.94 -11.56
CA THR A 68 1.37 -11.94 -10.11
C THR A 68 1.34 -10.50 -9.57
N GLN A 69 2.32 -9.67 -9.94
CA GLN A 69 2.41 -8.31 -9.43
C GLN A 69 1.31 -7.39 -9.96
N SER A 70 0.85 -7.59 -11.20
CA SER A 70 -0.31 -6.86 -11.72
C SER A 70 -1.64 -7.28 -11.06
N GLN A 71 -1.79 -8.54 -10.63
CA GLN A 71 -2.92 -8.95 -9.79
C GLN A 71 -2.88 -8.31 -8.39
N ASN A 72 -1.68 -8.13 -7.82
CA ASN A 72 -1.52 -7.38 -6.57
C ASN A 72 -1.95 -5.91 -6.74
N VAL A 73 -1.58 -5.28 -7.85
CA VAL A 73 -2.04 -3.93 -8.23
C VAL A 73 -3.57 -3.90 -8.40
N LEU A 74 -4.15 -4.88 -9.10
CA LEU A 74 -5.61 -4.98 -9.26
C LEU A 74 -6.33 -5.12 -7.92
N THR A 75 -5.74 -5.87 -6.99
CA THR A 75 -6.30 -6.08 -5.65
C THR A 75 -6.38 -4.78 -4.84
N CYS A 76 -5.49 -3.80 -5.09
CA CYS A 76 -5.59 -2.49 -4.47
C CYS A 76 -6.95 -1.84 -4.75
N TYR A 77 -7.47 -2.00 -5.97
CA TYR A 77 -8.76 -1.45 -6.40
C TYR A 77 -9.97 -2.24 -5.92
N ASN A 78 -9.81 -3.42 -5.29
CA ASN A 78 -10.95 -4.12 -4.68
C ASN A 78 -11.56 -3.34 -3.50
N ASN A 79 -10.78 -2.44 -2.89
CA ASN A 79 -11.27 -1.52 -1.87
C ASN A 79 -12.16 -0.40 -2.45
N CYS A 80 -12.15 -0.21 -3.77
CA CYS A 80 -12.97 0.76 -4.48
C CYS A 80 -13.34 0.27 -5.90
N PRO A 81 -14.42 -0.50 -6.04
CA PRO A 81 -14.86 -1.01 -7.35
C PRO A 81 -15.31 0.09 -8.32
N SER A 82 -15.63 1.28 -7.81
CA SER A 82 -16.00 2.46 -8.60
C SER A 82 -14.78 3.25 -9.11
N ASP A 83 -13.55 2.87 -8.74
CA ASP A 83 -12.35 3.56 -9.18
C ASP A 83 -12.21 3.48 -10.71
N PRO A 84 -12.02 4.62 -11.42
CA PRO A 84 -11.93 4.62 -12.87
C PRO A 84 -10.69 3.88 -13.41
N ASN A 85 -9.65 3.72 -12.60
CA ASN A 85 -8.40 3.05 -12.98
C ASN A 85 -8.47 1.52 -12.81
N LYS A 86 -9.48 0.99 -12.10
CA LYS A 86 -9.65 -0.46 -11.89
C LYS A 86 -9.66 -1.20 -13.22
N PHE A 87 -10.41 -0.71 -14.21
CA PHE A 87 -10.54 -1.38 -15.50
C PHE A 87 -9.20 -1.45 -16.25
N GLY A 88 -8.39 -0.40 -16.19
CA GLY A 88 -7.04 -0.40 -16.78
C GLY A 88 -6.10 -1.39 -16.10
N ALA A 89 -6.15 -1.46 -14.76
CA ALA A 89 -5.38 -2.44 -13.99
C ALA A 89 -5.81 -3.88 -14.31
N GLU A 90 -7.12 -4.11 -14.49
CA GLU A 90 -7.68 -5.41 -14.85
C GLU A 90 -7.21 -5.86 -16.23
N GLN A 91 -7.32 -5.00 -17.24
CA GLN A 91 -6.79 -5.31 -18.57
C GLN A 91 -5.30 -5.59 -18.55
N THR A 92 -4.51 -4.79 -17.82
CA THR A 92 -3.07 -5.01 -17.69
C THR A 92 -2.77 -6.38 -17.09
N SER A 93 -3.50 -6.75 -16.03
CA SER A 93 -3.38 -8.06 -15.41
C SER A 93 -3.74 -9.20 -16.37
N VAL A 94 -4.86 -9.08 -17.08
CA VAL A 94 -5.28 -10.06 -18.10
C VAL A 94 -4.22 -10.20 -19.18
N SER A 95 -3.66 -9.10 -19.71
CA SER A 95 -2.61 -9.12 -20.73
C SER A 95 -1.34 -9.84 -20.25
N TYR A 96 -0.82 -9.51 -19.07
CA TYR A 96 0.37 -10.19 -18.55
C TYR A 96 0.12 -11.65 -18.23
N CYS A 97 -1.02 -11.98 -17.62
CA CYS A 97 -1.39 -13.37 -17.35
C CYS A 97 -1.74 -14.16 -18.62
N ASN A 98 -2.12 -13.50 -19.70
CA ASN A 98 -2.23 -14.12 -21.04
C ASN A 98 -0.86 -14.44 -21.61
N ALA A 99 0.10 -13.53 -21.48
CA ALA A 99 1.48 -13.78 -21.91
C ALA A 99 2.16 -14.88 -21.07
N ALA A 100 1.85 -14.99 -19.78
CA ALA A 100 2.42 -16.00 -18.89
C ALA A 100 1.96 -17.44 -19.20
N LYS A 101 0.78 -17.60 -19.79
CA LYS A 101 0.22 -18.92 -20.14
C LYS A 101 0.45 -19.34 -21.60
N ALA A 102 0.97 -18.44 -22.43
CA ALA A 102 1.24 -18.67 -23.83
C ALA A 102 2.53 -19.48 -24.01
#